data_AF-A0A0M4G601-F1
#
_entry.id   AF-A0A0M4G601-F1
#
_cell.length_a   1.000
_cell.length_b   1.000
_cell.length_c   1.000
_cell.angle_alpha   90.00
_cell.angle_beta   90.00
_cell.angle_gamma   90.00
#
_symmetry.space_group_name_H-M   'P 1'
#
loop_
_entity.id
_entity.type
_entity.pdbx_description
1 polymer ?
#
loop_
_entity_poly.entity_id
_entity_poly.type
_entity_poly.pdbx_seq_one_letter_code
_entity_poly.pdbx_strand_id
1 'polypeptide(L)' 'MDKEGKAFTSVGTDIEEVKRLNAQSGLSYNEVKELLAQTGGKGTAMYSNTDVKEVRRKINTSKGK' A
#
# COMPACT_ATOMS: atom_id res chain seq x y z
N MET A 1 36.18 -3.33 23.93
CA MET A 1 34.79 -2.82 23.91
C MET A 1 34.56 -2.38 22.49
N ASP A 2 34.09 -3.31 21.67
CA ASP A 2 34.06 -3.11 20.22
C ASP A 2 32.68 -2.59 19.87
N LYS A 3 32.59 -1.26 19.81
CA LYS A 3 31.43 -0.54 19.31
C LYS A 3 31.32 -0.82 17.80
N GLU A 4 30.09 -1.06 17.35
CA GLU A 4 29.67 -1.25 15.95
C GLU A 4 29.87 -2.66 15.37
N GLY A 5 29.31 -3.67 16.05
CA GLY A 5 29.18 -5.02 15.49
C GLY A 5 28.15 -5.08 14.36
N LYS A 6 28.61 -5.12 13.11
CA LYS A 6 27.77 -5.45 11.95
C LYS A 6 27.12 -6.80 12.16
N ALA A 7 25.78 -6.83 12.20
CA ALA A 7 25.03 -8.06 12.40
C ALA A 7 24.81 -8.73 11.03
N PHE A 8 25.34 -9.93 10.86
CA PHE A 8 25.16 -10.73 9.64
C PHE A 8 24.21 -11.90 9.88
N THR A 9 23.41 -12.27 8.88
CA THR A 9 22.62 -13.52 8.92
C THR A 9 23.54 -14.73 8.71
N SER A 10 23.02 -15.94 8.94
CA SER A 10 23.77 -17.20 8.71
C SER A 10 24.25 -17.39 7.26
N VAL A 11 23.59 -16.71 6.31
CA VAL A 11 23.95 -16.69 4.89
C VAL A 11 24.79 -15.46 4.50
N GLY A 12 25.23 -14.65 5.46
CA GLY A 12 26.14 -13.52 5.25
C GLY A 12 25.48 -12.20 4.86
N THR A 13 24.18 -12.03 5.08
CA THR A 13 23.48 -10.76 4.79
C THR A 13 23.77 -9.72 5.86
N ASP A 14 24.28 -8.54 5.49
CA ASP A 14 24.46 -7.39 6.40
C ASP A 14 23.11 -6.77 6.77
N ILE A 15 22.71 -6.89 8.04
CA ILE A 15 21.41 -6.43 8.54
C ILE A 15 21.34 -4.90 8.55
N GLU A 16 22.43 -4.20 8.86
CA GLU A 16 22.42 -2.74 8.94
C GLU A 16 22.29 -2.11 7.55
N GLU A 17 22.94 -2.70 6.55
CA GLU A 17 22.78 -2.26 5.16
C GLU A 17 21.35 -2.51 4.64
N VAL A 18 20.75 -3.65 4.97
CA VAL A 18 19.36 -3.95 4.59
C VAL A 18 18.38 -2.94 5.22
N LYS A 19 18.55 -2.59 6.49
CA LYS A 19 17.73 -1.55 7.14
C LYS A 19 17.87 -0.21 6.43
N ARG A 20 19.10 0.19 6.10
CA ARG A 20 19.39 1.44 5.38
C ARG A 20 18.72 1.47 4.02
N LEU A 21 18.80 0.37 3.25
CA LEU A 21 18.16 0.25 1.95
C LEU A 21 16.63 0.24 2.05
N ASN A 22 16.06 -0.45 3.02
CA ASN A 22 14.60 -0.46 3.26
C ASN A 22 14.06 0.93 3.64
N ALA A 23 14.84 1.71 4.40
CA ALA A 23 14.48 3.10 4.69
C ALA A 23 14.51 4.00 3.44
N GLN A 24 15.25 3.60 2.40
CA GLN A 24 15.39 4.33 1.13
C GLN A 24 14.50 3.80 0.00
N SER A 25 13.85 2.64 0.16
CA SER A 25 13.08 1.97 -0.91
C SER A 25 11.69 2.54 -1.16
N GLY A 26 11.25 3.53 -0.37
CA GLY A 26 9.92 4.11 -0.45
C GLY A 26 8.86 3.29 0.31
N LEU A 27 7.59 3.51 -0.04
CA LEU A 27 6.46 2.86 0.64
C LEU A 27 6.45 1.34 0.39
N SER A 28 6.16 0.59 1.43
CA SER A 28 5.87 -0.84 1.31
C SER A 28 4.60 -1.08 0.52
N TYR A 29 4.42 -2.31 0.04
CA TYR A 29 3.22 -2.72 -0.67
C TYR A 29 1.93 -2.44 0.11
N ASN A 30 1.93 -2.66 1.43
CA ASN A 30 0.74 -2.43 2.26
C ASN A 30 0.46 -0.93 2.40
N GLU A 31 1.48 -0.11 2.59
CA GLU A 31 1.32 1.35 2.63
C GLU A 31 0.84 1.91 1.29
N VAL A 32 1.36 1.40 0.17
CA VAL A 32 0.85 1.75 -1.17
C VAL A 32 -0.61 1.32 -1.33
N LYS A 33 -0.98 0.12 -0.87
CA LYS A 33 -2.37 -0.36 -0.92
C LYS A 33 -3.31 0.54 -0.11
N GLU A 34 -2.92 0.91 1.11
CA GLU A 34 -3.70 1.82 1.96
C GLU A 34 -3.83 3.20 1.31
N LEU A 35 -2.73 3.76 0.79
CA LEU A 35 -2.75 5.04 0.10
C LEU A 35 -3.67 5.02 -1.13
N LEU A 36 -3.62 3.94 -1.93
CA LEU A 36 -4.49 3.77 -3.09
C LEU A 36 -5.96 3.55 -2.70
N ALA A 37 -6.22 2.89 -1.57
CA ALA A 37 -7.58 2.74 -1.06
C ALA A 37 -8.16 4.08 -0.59
N GLN A 38 -7.34 4.94 0.02
CA GLN A 38 -7.75 6.27 0.48
C GLN A 38 -7.92 7.27 -0.66
N THR A 39 -6.99 7.29 -1.62
CA THR A 39 -6.96 8.30 -2.70
C THR A 39 -7.66 7.84 -3.98
N GLY A 40 -7.95 6.54 -4.11
CA GLY A 40 -8.26 5.90 -5.38
C GLY A 40 -7.01 5.64 -6.22
N GLY A 41 -7.13 4.83 -7.27
CA GLY A 41 -6.11 4.75 -8.31
C GLY A 41 -5.82 6.11 -8.96
N LYS A 42 -4.63 6.29 -9.53
CA LYS A 42 -4.29 7.51 -10.30
C LYS A 42 -5.31 7.72 -11.42
N GLY A 43 -5.99 8.87 -11.41
CA GLY A 43 -7.05 9.18 -12.38
C GLY A 43 -8.41 8.54 -12.09
N THR A 44 -8.54 7.75 -11.02
CA THR A 44 -9.80 7.13 -10.60
C THR A 44 -10.40 7.77 -9.35
N ALA A 45 -9.82 8.87 -8.85
CA ALA A 45 -10.36 9.62 -7.71
C ALA A 45 -11.84 10.02 -7.91
N MET A 46 -12.24 10.29 -9.16
CA MET A 46 -13.63 10.55 -9.55
C MET A 46 -14.59 9.37 -9.30
N TYR A 47 -14.06 8.14 -9.20
CA TYR A 47 -14.83 6.92 -8.93
C TYR A 47 -14.74 6.49 -7.45
N SER A 48 -13.85 7.08 -6.65
CA SER A 48 -13.67 6.76 -5.23
C SER A 48 -14.88 7.15 -4.37
N ASN A 49 -15.63 8.17 -4.81
CA ASN A 49 -16.84 8.66 -4.13
C ASN A 49 -18.11 7.89 -4.49
N THR A 50 -17.97 6.71 -5.10
CA THR A 50 -19.13 5.90 -5.48
C THR A 50 -19.79 5.35 -4.21
N ASP A 51 -20.93 5.92 -3.80
CA ASP A 51 -21.77 5.32 -2.77
C ASP A 51 -22.33 3.98 -3.29
N VAL A 52 -21.77 2.88 -2.77
CA VAL A 52 -22.16 1.51 -3.11
C VAL A 52 -23.67 1.30 -2.91
N LYS A 53 -24.29 1.98 -1.94
CA LYS A 53 -25.75 1.89 -1.69
C LYS A 53 -26.54 2.60 -2.79
N GLU A 54 -26.07 3.75 -3.26
CA GLU A 54 -26.70 4.49 -4.35
C GLU A 54 -26.62 3.71 -5.68
N VAL A 55 -25.46 3.15 -6.01
CA VAL A 55 -25.28 2.34 -7.23
C VAL A 55 -26.18 1.12 -7.21
N ARG A 56 -26.23 0.38 -6.09
CA ARG A 56 -27.14 -0.77 -5.94
C ARG A 56 -28.59 -0.38 -6.15
N ARG A 57 -29.01 0.78 -5.64
CA ARG A 57 -30.38 1.29 -5.82
C ARG A 57 -30.69 1.49 -7.31
N LYS A 58 -29.82 2.18 -8.05
CA LYS A 58 -29.99 2.47 -9.48
C LYS A 58 -30.05 1.20 -10.34
N ILE A 59 -29.19 0.21 -10.09
CA ILE A 59 -29.20 -1.07 -10.83
C ILE A 59 -30.51 -1.82 -10.62
N ASN A 60 -31.07 -1.79 -9.41
CA ASN A 60 -32.31 -2.48 -9.11
C ASN A 60 -33.53 -1.75 -9.70
N THR A 61 -33.57 -0.42 -9.70
CA THR A 61 -34.65 0.34 -10.36
C THR A 61 -34.57 0.31 -11.89
N SER A 62 -33.37 0.22 -12.48
CA SER A 62 -33.22 0.14 -13.94
C SER A 62 -33.61 -1.21 -14.53
N LYS A 63 -33.64 -2.28 -13.72
CA LYS A 63 -34.10 -3.62 -14.12
C LYS A 63 -35.62 -3.80 -14.03
N GLY A 64 -36.36 -2.78 -13.58
CA GLY A 64 -37.81 -2.80 -13.41
C GLY A 64 -38.60 -2.06 -14.50
N LYS A 65 -38.00 -1.77 -15.66
CA LYS A 65 -38.69 -1.26 -16.86
C LYS A 65 -38.61 -2.28 -17.99
#